data_AF-A0A381DU37-F1
#
_entry.id   AF-A0A381DU37-F1
#
_cell.length_a   1.000
_cell.length_b   1.000
_cell.length_c   1.000
_cell.angle_alpha   90.00
_cell.angle_beta   90.00
_cell.angle_gamma   90.00
#
_symmetry.space_group_name_H-M   'P 1'
#
loop_
_entity.id
_entity.type
_entity.pdbx_description
1 polymer ?
#
loop_
_entity_poly.entity_id
_entity_poly.type
_entity_poly.pdbx_seq_one_letter_code
_entity_poly.pdbx_strand_id
1 'polypeptide(L)'
;MDLLDAMLNKSPKEKFLEIIQNGNLGALEKTFENFFAEYIAMIELLEKQGLNENDLKNFILENNELIEQRQNDIFIELGAKILGHEG
;
A
#
# COMPACT_ATOMS: atom_id res chain seq x y z
N MET A 1 28.45 5.38 -9.97
CA MET A 1 27.42 4.45 -9.46
C MET A 1 26.36 4.40 -10.55
N ASP A 2 26.15 3.23 -11.15
CA ASP A 2 25.28 3.09 -12.33
C ASP A 2 23.80 3.33 -11.98
N LEU A 3 23.01 3.80 -12.94
CA LEU A 3 21.56 4.03 -12.77
C LEU A 3 20.83 2.77 -12.26
N LEU A 4 21.32 1.59 -12.65
CA LEU A 4 20.83 0.29 -12.21
C LEU A 4 21.15 0.01 -10.73
N ASP A 5 22.32 0.39 -10.22
CA ASP A 5 22.65 0.28 -8.79
C ASP A 5 21.74 1.19 -7.96
N ALA A 6 21.48 2.40 -8.44
CA ALA A 6 20.57 3.33 -7.78
C ALA A 6 19.12 2.84 -7.77
N MET A 7 18.67 2.13 -8.82
CA MET A 7 17.35 1.49 -8.86
C MET A 7 17.28 0.24 -7.99
N LEU A 8 18.36 -0.53 -7.83
CA LEU A 8 18.34 -1.77 -7.04
C LEU A 8 18.55 -1.55 -5.53
N ASN A 9 19.13 -0.42 -5.12
CA ASN A 9 19.43 -0.11 -3.72
C ASN A 9 18.28 0.52 -2.91
N LYS A 10 17.09 0.69 -3.51
CA LYS A 10 15.93 1.31 -2.83
C LYS A 10 14.99 0.25 -2.27
N SER A 11 14.52 0.48 -1.05
CA SER A 11 13.46 -0.29 -0.42
C SER A 11 12.15 -0.21 -1.24
N PRO A 12 11.24 -1.19 -1.09
CA PRO A 12 9.92 -1.15 -1.72
C PRO A 12 9.17 0.16 -1.46
N LYS A 13 9.26 0.67 -0.22
CA LYS A 13 8.69 1.94 0.19
C LYS A 13 9.26 3.12 -0.59
N GLU A 14 10.58 3.23 -0.70
CA GLU A 14 11.24 4.32 -1.43
C GLU A 14 10.85 4.30 -2.91
N LYS A 15 10.83 3.12 -3.54
CA LYS A 15 10.37 2.97 -4.92
C LYS A 15 8.91 3.38 -5.09
N PHE A 16 8.04 2.95 -4.19
CA PHE A 16 6.62 3.31 -4.24
C PHE A 16 6.40 4.82 -4.11
N LEU A 17 7.12 5.49 -3.22
CA LEU A 17 7.04 6.95 -3.08
C LEU A 17 7.51 7.67 -4.34
N GLU A 18 8.55 7.18 -5.01
CA GLU A 18 9.00 7.72 -6.30
C GLU A 18 7.96 7.51 -7.40
N ILE A 19 7.29 6.35 -7.42
CA ILE A 19 6.19 6.07 -8.36
C ILE A 19 5.04 7.05 -8.12
N ILE A 20 4.67 7.33 -6.86
CA ILE A 20 3.63 8.33 -6.56
C ILE A 20 4.04 9.72 -7.04
N GLN A 21 5.27 10.14 -6.75
CA GLN A 21 5.77 11.48 -7.09
C GLN A 21 5.77 11.74 -8.61
N ASN A 22 5.97 10.70 -9.41
CA ASN A 22 6.08 10.80 -10.87
C ASN A 22 4.86 10.22 -11.61
N GLY A 23 3.87 9.68 -10.88
CA GLY A 23 2.68 9.06 -11.44
C GLY A 23 1.76 10.08 -12.10
N ASN A 24 1.09 9.70 -13.18
CA ASN A 24 0.07 10.54 -13.78
C ASN A 24 -1.20 10.56 -12.90
N LEU A 25 -1.90 11.70 -12.87
CA LEU A 25 -3.03 11.90 -11.97
C LEU A 25 -4.13 10.83 -12.12
N GLY A 26 -4.50 10.47 -13.35
CA GLY A 26 -5.57 9.48 -13.57
C GLY A 26 -5.22 8.07 -13.07
N ALA A 27 -3.98 7.63 -13.23
CA ALA A 27 -3.54 6.33 -12.69
C ALA A 27 -3.48 6.35 -11.15
N LEU A 28 -3.07 7.47 -10.56
CA LEU A 28 -3.07 7.64 -9.10
C LEU A 28 -4.51 7.64 -8.56
N GLU A 29 -5.40 8.46 -9.13
CA GLU A 29 -6.82 8.53 -8.76
C GLU A 29 -7.45 7.15 -8.79
N LYS A 30 -7.34 6.44 -9.92
CA LYS A 30 -7.98 5.13 -10.06
C LYS A 30 -7.42 4.09 -9.09
N THR A 31 -6.10 4.07 -8.88
CA THR A 31 -5.48 3.13 -7.93
C THR A 31 -5.90 3.43 -6.49
N PHE A 32 -5.91 4.70 -6.08
CA PHE A 32 -6.24 5.09 -4.72
C PHE A 32 -7.74 5.00 -4.43
N GLU A 33 -8.62 5.34 -5.38
CA GLU A 33 -10.06 5.17 -5.23
C GLU A 33 -10.43 3.70 -4.96
N ASN A 34 -9.84 2.77 -5.73
CA ASN A 34 -10.02 1.35 -5.51
C ASN A 34 -9.48 0.91 -4.13
N PHE A 35 -8.27 1.33 -3.77
CA PHE A 35 -7.67 1.00 -2.47
C PHE A 35 -8.49 1.54 -1.28
N PHE A 36 -8.99 2.78 -1.38
CA PHE A 36 -9.81 3.39 -0.34
C PHE A 36 -11.18 2.72 -0.23
N ALA A 37 -11.80 2.33 -1.35
CA ALA A 37 -13.06 1.60 -1.34
C ALA A 37 -12.91 0.25 -0.61
N GLU A 38 -11.83 -0.49 -0.87
CA GLU A 38 -11.53 -1.74 -0.16
C GLU A 38 -11.26 -1.49 1.32
N TYR A 39 -10.47 -0.46 1.67
CA TYR A 39 -10.19 -0.10 3.06
C TYR A 39 -11.47 0.23 3.85
N ILE A 40 -12.35 1.06 3.28
CA ILE A 40 -13.63 1.41 3.88
C ILE A 40 -14.49 0.15 4.05
N ALA A 41 -14.59 -0.69 3.02
CA ALA A 41 -15.35 -1.94 3.10
C ALA A 41 -14.82 -2.87 4.20
N MET A 42 -13.51 -2.98 4.37
CA MET A 42 -12.90 -3.77 5.44
C MET A 42 -13.26 -3.22 6.82
N ILE A 43 -13.21 -1.90 7.03
CA ILE A 43 -13.63 -1.29 8.31
C ILE A 43 -15.08 -1.64 8.62
N GLU A 44 -15.99 -1.38 7.68
CA GLU A 44 -17.43 -1.62 7.86
C GLU A 44 -17.73 -3.10 8.12
N LEU A 45 -16.98 -4.01 7.49
CA LEU A 45 -17.10 -5.45 7.73
C LEU A 45 -16.60 -5.85 9.13
N LEU A 46 -15.49 -5.27 9.60
CA LEU A 46 -14.98 -5.50 10.95
C LEU A 46 -15.97 -5.01 12.01
N GLU A 47 -16.51 -3.80 11.83
CA GLU A 47 -17.52 -3.23 12.74
C GLU A 47 -18.79 -4.08 12.79
N LYS A 48 -19.26 -4.58 11.63
CA LYS A 48 -20.39 -5.54 11.57
C LYS A 48 -20.12 -6.85 12.29
N GLN A 49 -18.86 -7.25 12.43
CA GLN A 49 -18.45 -8.42 13.21
C GLN A 49 -18.24 -8.11 14.71
N GLY A 50 -18.46 -6.86 15.13
CA GLY A 50 -18.29 -6.42 16.51
C GLY A 50 -16.85 -6.11 16.90
N LEU A 51 -15.94 -6.05 15.92
CA LEU A 51 -14.56 -5.60 16.13
C LEU A 51 -14.50 -4.08 16.06
N ASN A 52 -13.67 -3.49 16.92
CA ASN A 52 -13.50 -2.04 16.98
C ASN A 52 -12.06 -1.62 16.69
N GLU A 53 -11.82 -0.31 16.67
CA GLU A 53 -10.51 0.27 16.38
C GLU A 53 -9.40 -0.20 17.35
N ASN A 54 -9.73 -0.48 18.62
CA ASN A 54 -8.73 -0.99 19.56
C ASN A 54 -8.29 -2.41 19.20
N ASP A 55 -9.21 -3.26 18.74
CA ASP A 55 -8.88 -4.63 18.30
C ASP A 55 -7.92 -4.58 17.09
N LEU A 56 -8.19 -3.67 16.13
CA LEU A 56 -7.30 -3.44 14.99
C LEU A 56 -5.91 -2.95 15.43
N LYS A 57 -5.85 -1.97 16.33
CA LYS A 57 -4.58 -1.42 16.83
C LYS A 57 -3.78 -2.47 17.60
N ASN A 58 -4.44 -3.27 18.44
CA ASN A 58 -3.80 -4.37 19.15
C ASN A 58 -3.25 -5.42 18.18
N PHE A 59 -4.03 -5.78 17.15
CA PHE A 59 -3.56 -6.70 16.11
C PHE A 59 -2.28 -6.19 15.43
N ILE A 60 -2.21 -4.90 15.09
CA ILE A 60 -1.01 -4.28 14.49
C ILE A 60 0.18 -4.37 15.44
N LEU A 61 0.00 -4.03 16.72
CA LEU A 61 1.07 -4.04 17.73
C LEU A 61 1.61 -5.46 17.98
N GLU A 62 0.71 -6.44 18.04
CA GLU A 62 1.06 -7.84 18.30
C GLU A 62 1.72 -8.53 17.10
N ASN A 63 1.52 -8.01 15.88
CA ASN A 63 1.94 -8.65 14.63
C ASN A 63 2.89 -7.77 13.79
N ASN A 64 3.72 -6.93 14.43
CA ASN A 64 4.54 -5.94 13.72
C ASN A 64 5.38 -6.49 12.55
N GLU A 65 6.01 -7.66 12.70
CA GLU A 65 6.81 -8.28 11.62
C GLU A 65 5.95 -8.64 10.41
N LEU A 66 4.76 -9.23 10.66
CA LEU A 66 3.80 -9.52 9.60
C LEU A 66 3.34 -8.24 8.91
N ILE A 67 3.05 -7.18 9.68
CA ILE A 67 2.63 -5.88 9.13
C ILE A 67 3.73 -5.30 8.24
N GLU A 68 4.99 -5.31 8.67
CA GLU A 68 6.11 -4.78 7.89
C GLU A 68 6.30 -5.56 6.56
N GLN A 69 6.22 -6.88 6.60
CA GLN A 69 6.30 -7.71 5.39
C GLN A 69 5.15 -7.38 4.42
N ARG A 70 3.92 -7.33 4.91
CA ARG A 70 2.74 -7.04 4.08
C ARG A 70 2.70 -5.60 3.57
N GLN A 71 3.28 -4.65 4.30
CA GLN A 71 3.47 -3.27 3.81
C GLN A 71 4.38 -3.25 2.57
N ASN A 72 5.48 -4.02 2.57
CA ASN A 72 6.34 -4.13 1.39
C ASN A 72 5.61 -4.71 0.19
N ASP A 73 4.77 -5.73 0.39
CA ASP A 73 3.94 -6.30 -0.68
C ASP A 73 2.97 -5.26 -1.24
N ILE A 74 2.29 -4.50 -0.37
CA ILE A 74 1.35 -3.44 -0.77
C ILE A 74 2.06 -2.33 -1.55
N PHE A 75 3.27 -1.92 -1.14
CA PHE A 75 4.07 -0.93 -1.89
C PHE A 75 4.39 -1.42 -3.31
N ILE A 76 4.73 -2.70 -3.46
CA ILE A 76 5.02 -3.30 -4.77
C ILE A 76 3.74 -3.36 -5.61
N GLU A 77 2.64 -3.85 -5.03
CA GLU A 77 1.36 -4.03 -5.73
C GLU A 77 0.79 -2.71 -6.24
N LEU A 78 0.66 -1.70 -5.36
CA LEU A 78 0.12 -0.39 -5.74
C LEU A 78 1.07 0.32 -6.72
N GLY A 79 2.39 0.19 -6.52
CA GLY A 79 3.38 0.70 -7.46
C GLY A 79 3.23 0.10 -8.86
N ALA A 80 3.02 -1.22 -8.94
CA ALA A 80 2.79 -1.91 -10.20
C ALA A 80 1.48 -1.46 -10.88
N LYS A 81 0.38 -1.31 -10.12
CA LYS A 81 -0.91 -0.81 -10.64
C LYS A 81 -0.77 0.60 -11.26
N ILE A 82 -0.05 1.50 -10.58
CA ILE A 82 0.18 2.88 -11.06
C ILE A 82 1.02 2.87 -12.34
N LEU A 83 2.09 2.07 -12.40
CA LEU A 83 2.97 1.99 -13.57
C LEU A 83 2.33 1.26 -14.76
N GLY A 84 1.53 0.24 -14.50
CA GLY A 84 0.89 -0.58 -15.54
C GLY A 84 -0.30 0.08 -16.23
N HIS A 85 -0.76 1.25 -15.74
CA HIS A 85 -2.06 1.83 -16.10
C HIS A 85 -3.23 0.85 -15.90
N GLU A 86 -3.05 -0.14 -15.01
CA GLU A 86 -4.05 -1.15 -14.63
C GLU A 86 -4.87 -0.73 -13.40
N GLY A 87 -4.74 0.54 -12.96
CA GLY A 87 -5.81 1.16 -12.17
C GLY A 87 -7.11 0.91 -12.88
#